data_AF-A0AA38NQA7-F1
#
_entry.id   AF-A0AA38NQA7-F1
#
_cell.length_a   1.000
_cell.length_b   1.000
_cell.length_c   1.000
_cell.angle_alpha   90.00
_cell.angle_beta   90.00
_cell.angle_gamma   90.00
#
_symmetry.space_group_name_H-M   'P 1'
#
loop_
_entity.id
_entity.type
_entity.pdbx_description
1 polymer ?
#
loop_
_entity_poly.entity_id
_entity_poly.type
_entity_poly.pdbx_seq_one_letter_code
_entity_poly.pdbx_strand_id
1 'polypeptide(L)'
;MFESHCLRCQLSSYYTYDPAYPLLLGGLLPAESHSSEPSSFNFVQVRLKRHRWFTRPLKTNDPLIVSLGWRRFQTIPIYSLDDHSIRVRMLKYTPEHMHCYGTFRGPGVLPNTGFCAFNTAADGAETGGFRISATGVVLSLVSTSQIEIDGNAVQDI
;
A
#
# COMPACT_ATOMS: atom_id res chain seq x y z
N MET A 1 12.64 30.43 -3.63
CA MET A 1 12.23 29.87 -4.93
C MET A 1 12.78 28.46 -4.98
N PHE A 2 11.94 27.43 -4.89
CA PHE A 2 12.37 26.03 -4.97
C PHE A 2 12.46 25.65 -6.45
N GLU A 3 13.66 25.33 -6.93
CA GLU A 3 13.90 25.00 -8.34
C GLU A 3 14.17 23.50 -8.46
N SER A 4 13.16 22.73 -8.83
CA SER A 4 13.29 21.28 -9.04
C SER A 4 13.79 20.99 -10.46
N HIS A 5 15.07 20.65 -10.58
CA HIS A 5 15.75 20.36 -11.85
C HIS A 5 15.32 19.06 -12.57
N CYS A 6 14.37 18.30 -12.01
CA CYS A 6 13.95 16.99 -12.54
C CYS A 6 12.41 16.81 -12.47
N LEU A 7 11.65 17.82 -12.90
CA LEU A 7 10.27 17.58 -13.31
C LEU A 7 10.34 17.05 -14.74
N ARG A 8 10.06 15.76 -14.94
CA ARG A 8 9.92 15.20 -16.30
C ARG A 8 9.00 16.12 -17.10
N CYS A 9 9.44 16.46 -18.30
CA CYS A 9 8.83 17.38 -19.26
C CYS A 9 7.33 17.15 -19.53
N GLN A 10 6.76 15.98 -19.19
CA GLN A 10 5.32 15.69 -19.25
C GLN A 10 4.44 16.57 -18.36
N LEU A 11 4.94 17.11 -17.25
CA LEU A 11 4.20 18.08 -16.43
C LEU A 11 4.06 19.45 -17.11
N SER A 12 4.96 19.77 -18.05
CA SER A 12 4.99 21.05 -18.78
C SER A 12 4.17 21.00 -20.08
N SER A 13 4.06 19.84 -20.74
CA SER A 13 3.47 19.75 -22.09
C SER A 13 1.96 19.49 -22.14
N TYR A 14 1.29 19.12 -21.04
CA TYR A 14 -0.10 18.63 -21.10
C TYR A 14 -1.01 19.02 -19.92
N TYR A 15 -0.50 19.60 -18.83
CA TYR A 15 -1.29 19.84 -17.63
C TYR A 15 -1.38 21.33 -17.31
N THR A 16 -2.49 21.97 -17.70
CA THR A 16 -2.89 23.25 -17.14
C THR A 16 -3.02 23.08 -15.63
N TYR A 17 -2.17 23.75 -14.86
CA TYR A 17 -2.28 23.78 -13.40
C TYR A 17 -3.65 24.36 -13.03
N ASP A 18 -4.54 23.50 -12.53
CA ASP A 18 -5.81 23.92 -11.98
C ASP A 18 -5.59 24.38 -10.53
N PRO A 19 -5.79 25.68 -10.20
CA PRO A 19 -5.60 26.20 -8.85
C PRO A 19 -6.55 25.57 -7.82
N ALA A 20 -7.59 24.84 -8.25
CA ALA A 20 -8.44 24.06 -7.35
C ALA A 20 -7.72 22.85 -6.72
N TYR A 21 -6.63 22.36 -7.33
CA TYR A 21 -5.87 21.21 -6.84
C TYR A 21 -4.53 21.67 -6.22
N PRO A 22 -4.38 21.62 -4.89
CA PRO A 22 -3.16 22.07 -4.24
C PRO A 22 -1.98 21.14 -4.56
N LEU A 23 -0.83 21.75 -4.86
CA LEU A 23 0.43 21.02 -4.98
C LEU A 23 1.06 20.87 -3.59
N LEU A 24 1.19 19.63 -3.15
CA LEU A 24 1.85 19.28 -1.90
C LEU A 24 3.26 18.75 -2.18
N LEU A 25 4.27 19.36 -1.56
CA LEU A 25 5.66 18.93 -1.63
C LEU A 25 6.10 18.44 -0.25
N GLY A 26 6.53 17.18 -0.17
CA GLY A 26 7.02 16.55 1.05
C GLY A 26 8.51 16.21 0.91
N GLY A 27 9.28 16.48 1.96
CA GLY A 27 10.65 15.98 2.09
C GLY A 27 10.62 14.49 2.43
N LEU A 28 11.33 13.67 1.67
CA LEU A 28 11.47 12.25 1.93
C LEU A 28 12.68 12.01 2.84
N LEU A 29 12.51 11.17 3.86
CA LEU A 29 13.62 10.73 4.71
C LEU A 29 14.58 9.83 3.92
N PRO A 30 15.87 9.70 4.29
CA PRO A 30 16.81 8.78 3.64
C PRO A 30 16.29 7.34 3.49
N ALA A 31 15.57 6.85 4.51
CA ALA A 31 14.93 5.53 4.50
C ALA A 31 13.76 5.41 3.50
N GLU A 32 13.17 6.55 3.11
CA GLU A 32 12.07 6.66 2.13
C GLU A 32 12.58 7.10 0.74
N SER A 33 13.73 7.79 0.68
CA SER A 33 14.30 8.44 -0.50
C SER A 33 15.30 7.56 -1.25
N HIS A 34 15.88 6.54 -0.61
CA HIS A 34 16.85 5.63 -1.21
C HIS A 34 16.34 4.17 -1.27
N SER A 35 15.32 3.93 -2.08
CA SER A 35 15.32 2.79 -3.00
C SER A 35 15.91 3.30 -4.32
N SER A 36 17.21 3.64 -4.32
CA SER A 36 17.86 4.37 -5.43
C SER A 36 18.06 3.54 -6.70
N GLU A 37 17.58 2.30 -6.71
CA GLU A 37 17.40 1.52 -7.92
C GLU A 37 15.90 1.38 -8.20
N PRO A 38 15.44 1.57 -9.45
CA PRO A 38 14.04 1.31 -9.85
C PRO A 38 13.58 -0.15 -9.58
N SER A 39 14.50 -1.02 -9.16
CA SER A 39 14.29 -2.40 -8.77
C SER A 39 14.05 -2.62 -7.26
N SER A 40 14.45 -1.72 -6.35
CA SER A 40 14.43 -2.02 -4.90
C SER A 40 13.10 -1.66 -4.21
N PHE A 41 11.99 -2.23 -4.66
CA PHE A 41 10.82 -2.28 -3.78
C PHE A 41 11.03 -3.36 -2.73
N ASN A 42 10.71 -3.02 -1.48
CA ASN A 42 10.73 -3.97 -0.38
C ASN A 42 9.35 -4.60 -0.21
N PHE A 43 9.32 -5.76 0.44
CA PHE A 43 8.07 -6.29 0.98
C PHE A 43 7.77 -5.54 2.27
N VAL A 44 6.65 -4.81 2.24
CA VAL A 44 6.13 -4.11 3.40
C VAL A 44 5.18 -5.06 4.11
N GLN A 45 5.55 -5.45 5.33
CA GLN A 45 4.65 -6.19 6.21
C GLN A 45 3.81 -5.19 6.99
N VAL A 46 2.51 -5.33 6.89
CA VAL A 46 1.53 -4.44 7.51
C VAL A 46 0.58 -5.21 8.40
N ARG A 47 0.03 -4.53 9.40
CA ARG A 47 -1.16 -4.97 10.13
C ARG A 47 -2.31 -4.11 9.68
N LEU A 48 -3.32 -4.70 9.08
CA LEU A 48 -4.48 -3.98 8.55
C LEU A 48 -5.78 -4.57 9.05
N LYS A 49 -6.82 -3.75 9.01
CA LYS A 49 -8.20 -4.13 9.28
C LYS A 49 -9.09 -3.51 8.22
N ARG A 50 -10.08 -4.28 7.77
CA ARG A 50 -11.14 -3.74 6.92
C ARG A 50 -11.83 -2.59 7.64
N HIS A 51 -12.09 -1.50 6.94
CA HIS A 51 -12.77 -0.37 7.53
C HIS A 51 -14.21 -0.74 7.92
N ARG A 52 -14.68 -0.29 9.10
CA ARG A 52 -16.00 -0.63 9.67
C ARG A 52 -17.14 -0.38 8.69
N TRP A 53 -17.09 0.73 7.97
CA TRP A 53 -18.13 1.16 7.03
C TRP A 53 -17.95 0.63 5.60
N PHE A 54 -16.88 -0.13 5.34
CA PHE A 54 -16.65 -0.73 4.03
C PHE A 54 -17.28 -2.12 3.97
N THR A 55 -18.28 -2.31 3.11
CA THR A 55 -19.14 -3.51 3.12
C THR A 55 -18.51 -4.73 2.47
N ARG A 56 -17.62 -4.54 1.47
CA ARG A 56 -17.04 -5.65 0.70
C ARG A 56 -15.79 -6.22 1.39
N PRO A 57 -15.62 -7.54 1.46
CA PRO A 57 -14.36 -8.11 1.90
C PRO A 57 -13.27 -7.83 0.86
N LEU A 58 -12.05 -7.53 1.32
CA LEU A 58 -10.89 -7.43 0.44
C LEU A 58 -10.36 -8.82 0.13
N LYS A 59 -10.07 -9.08 -1.14
CA LYS A 59 -9.55 -10.34 -1.65
C LYS A 59 -8.03 -10.26 -1.83
N THR A 60 -7.33 -11.34 -1.52
CA THR A 60 -5.91 -11.48 -1.83
C THR A 60 -5.70 -11.50 -3.35
N ASN A 61 -4.61 -10.91 -3.82
CA ASN A 61 -4.27 -10.76 -5.24
C ASN A 61 -5.18 -9.81 -6.04
N ASP A 62 -5.96 -8.97 -5.37
CA ASP A 62 -6.77 -7.92 -5.99
C ASP A 62 -6.02 -6.57 -5.90
N PRO A 63 -5.91 -5.78 -6.98
CA PRO A 63 -5.24 -4.48 -6.91
C PRO A 63 -5.89 -3.54 -5.88
N LEU A 64 -5.06 -2.98 -5.03
CA LEU A 64 -5.45 -2.06 -3.97
C LEU A 64 -4.58 -0.81 -4.04
N ILE A 65 -5.20 0.36 -4.00
CA ILE A 65 -4.50 1.64 -3.93
C ILE A 65 -4.22 1.92 -2.46
N VAL A 66 -2.95 2.15 -2.14
CA VAL A 66 -2.51 2.41 -0.77
C VAL A 66 -1.93 3.82 -0.69
N SER A 67 -2.37 4.57 0.31
CA SER A 67 -1.81 5.88 0.67
C SER A 67 -0.92 5.71 1.90
N LEU A 68 0.39 5.77 1.67
CA LEU A 68 1.44 5.57 2.66
C LEU A 68 2.36 6.80 2.65
N GLY A 69 2.37 7.54 3.76
CA GLY A 69 3.12 8.81 3.84
C GLY A 69 2.72 9.77 2.71
N TRP A 70 3.71 10.25 1.95
CA TRP A 70 3.52 11.15 0.80
C TRP A 70 3.12 10.44 -0.50
N ARG A 71 3.15 9.10 -0.53
CA ARG A 71 3.01 8.32 -1.76
C ARG A 71 1.65 7.62 -1.81
N ARG A 72 1.00 7.73 -2.95
CA ARG A 72 -0.17 6.92 -3.32
C ARG A 72 0.24 6.03 -4.48
N PHE A 73 0.09 4.73 -4.33
CA PHE A 73 0.45 3.76 -5.36
C PHE A 73 -0.49 2.56 -5.32
N GLN A 74 -0.59 1.87 -6.45
CA GLN A 74 -1.35 0.64 -6.57
C GLN A 74 -0.44 -0.55 -6.29
N THR A 75 -0.89 -1.48 -5.46
CA THR A 75 -0.16 -2.70 -5.13
C THR A 75 -1.12 -3.88 -5.05
N ILE A 76 -0.58 -5.09 -4.91
CA ILE A 76 -1.34 -6.33 -4.86
C ILE A 76 -1.02 -7.01 -3.51
N PRO A 77 -1.89 -6.87 -2.50
CA PRO A 77 -1.62 -7.40 -1.17
C PRO A 77 -1.96 -8.89 -1.04
N ILE A 78 -1.13 -9.57 -0.26
CA ILE A 78 -1.35 -10.93 0.24
C ILE A 78 -1.71 -10.85 1.72
N TYR A 79 -2.90 -11.33 2.08
CA TYR A 79 -3.36 -11.33 3.47
C TYR A 79 -3.00 -12.64 4.19
N SER A 80 -2.64 -12.53 5.46
CA SER A 80 -2.32 -13.67 6.31
C SER A 80 -2.72 -13.47 7.77
N LEU A 81 -2.80 -14.57 8.53
CA LEU A 81 -3.01 -14.58 9.98
C LEU A 81 -1.91 -15.36 10.69
N ASP A 82 -1.60 -14.91 11.89
CA ASP A 82 -0.74 -15.60 12.84
C ASP A 82 -1.63 -16.35 13.84
N ASP A 83 -1.69 -17.68 13.70
CA ASP A 83 -2.49 -18.55 14.55
C ASP A 83 -1.72 -18.97 15.83
N HIS A 84 -0.77 -18.14 16.32
CA HIS A 84 0.13 -18.46 17.45
C HIS A 84 0.89 -19.79 17.25
N SER A 85 1.02 -20.19 15.99
CA SER A 85 1.75 -21.37 15.56
C SER A 85 2.97 -20.90 14.76
N ILE A 86 3.95 -21.79 14.56
CA ILE A 86 5.21 -21.48 13.86
C ILE A 86 4.96 -21.02 12.40
N ARG A 87 3.72 -21.07 11.91
CA ARG A 87 3.36 -20.86 10.51
C ARG A 87 2.39 -19.69 10.36
N VAL A 88 2.69 -18.83 9.38
CA VAL A 88 1.80 -17.76 8.95
C VAL A 88 0.87 -18.31 7.88
N ARG A 89 -0.44 -18.33 8.16
CA ARG A 89 -1.44 -18.90 7.25
C ARG A 89 -1.94 -17.82 6.28
N MET A 90 -1.88 -18.10 4.99
CA MET A 90 -2.47 -17.24 3.96
C MET A 90 -4.01 -17.25 4.00
N LEU A 91 -4.61 -16.08 3.83
CA LEU A 91 -6.06 -15.91 3.70
C LEU A 91 -6.48 -15.58 2.27
N LYS A 92 -7.67 -16.05 1.88
CA LYS A 92 -8.30 -15.66 0.60
C LYS A 92 -8.98 -14.29 0.69
N TYR A 93 -9.54 -13.98 1.86
CA TYR A 93 -10.29 -12.75 2.13
C TYR A 93 -9.93 -12.17 3.50
N THR A 94 -10.03 -10.86 3.64
CA THR A 94 -9.85 -10.17 4.92
C THR A 94 -11.00 -10.48 5.90
N PRO A 95 -10.68 -10.74 7.19
CA PRO A 95 -11.70 -10.93 8.21
C PRO A 95 -12.42 -9.62 8.52
N GLU A 96 -13.69 -9.72 8.93
CA GLU A 96 -14.59 -8.57 9.09
C GLU A 96 -14.25 -7.67 10.29
N HIS A 97 -13.92 -8.26 11.44
CA HIS A 97 -13.72 -7.50 12.69
C HIS A 97 -12.34 -7.73 13.32
N MET A 98 -11.44 -8.39 12.61
CA MET A 98 -10.12 -8.77 13.08
C MET A 98 -9.03 -8.04 12.29
N HIS A 99 -7.88 -7.83 12.91
CA HIS A 99 -6.68 -7.40 12.20
C HIS A 99 -6.02 -8.61 11.56
N CYS A 100 -5.68 -8.50 10.29
CA CYS A 100 -4.83 -9.48 9.62
C CYS A 100 -3.49 -8.83 9.27
N TYR A 101 -2.51 -9.69 9.00
CA TYR A 101 -1.29 -9.27 8.35
C TYR A 101 -1.55 -9.11 6.86
N GLY A 102 -0.82 -8.19 6.26
CA GLY A 102 -0.76 -8.02 4.82
C GLY A 102 0.69 -7.86 4.41
N THR A 103 1.04 -8.42 3.28
CA THR A 103 2.35 -8.24 2.67
C THR A 103 2.17 -7.78 1.24
N PHE A 104 2.84 -6.70 0.88
CA PHE A 104 2.82 -6.19 -0.48
C PHE A 104 4.14 -5.52 -0.83
N ARG A 105 4.41 -5.41 -2.13
CA ARG A 105 5.61 -4.74 -2.63
C ARG A 105 5.37 -3.23 -2.70
N GLY A 106 6.25 -2.45 -2.10
CA GLY A 106 6.06 -1.00 -1.96
C GLY A 106 7.35 -0.24 -1.65
N PRO A 107 7.26 1.11 -1.61
CA PRO A 107 8.37 1.96 -1.20
C PRO A 107 8.73 1.70 0.28
N GLY A 108 10.00 1.93 0.61
CA GLY A 108 10.46 1.92 2.00
C GLY A 108 9.72 2.97 2.83
N VAL A 109 9.18 2.54 3.96
CA VAL A 109 8.43 3.36 4.93
C VAL A 109 8.79 2.92 6.34
N LEU A 110 8.79 3.86 7.29
CA LEU A 110 9.14 3.55 8.67
C LEU A 110 8.09 2.63 9.33
N PRO A 111 8.50 1.68 10.18
CA PRO A 111 7.60 0.95 11.06
C PRO A 111 6.71 1.89 11.88
N ASN A 112 5.51 1.43 12.23
CA ASN A 112 4.46 2.18 12.92
C ASN A 112 3.87 3.37 12.14
N THR A 113 4.19 3.50 10.85
CA THR A 113 3.52 4.47 9.97
C THR A 113 2.10 3.99 9.67
N GLY A 114 1.10 4.83 9.96
CA GLY A 114 -0.29 4.58 9.62
C GLY A 114 -0.57 4.75 8.13
N PHE A 115 -1.53 4.00 7.60
CA PHE A 115 -1.94 4.11 6.21
C PHE A 115 -3.42 3.80 6.01
N CYS A 116 -3.93 4.24 4.86
CA CYS A 116 -5.27 3.93 4.40
C CYS A 116 -5.22 3.34 2.98
N ALA A 117 -6.20 2.50 2.68
CA ALA A 117 -6.30 1.80 1.42
C ALA A 117 -7.66 2.00 0.77
N PHE A 118 -7.69 1.94 -0.56
CA PHE A 118 -8.82 2.27 -1.42
C PHE A 118 -8.91 1.28 -2.58
N ASN A 119 -10.11 0.84 -2.92
CA ASN A 119 -10.32 0.00 -4.10
C ASN A 119 -10.39 0.81 -5.42
N THR A 120 -10.74 2.08 -5.37
CA THR A 120 -10.99 2.89 -6.57
C THR A 120 -10.53 4.32 -6.34
N ALA A 121 -9.73 4.85 -7.26
CA ALA A 121 -9.28 6.26 -7.28
C ALA A 121 -10.21 7.19 -8.07
N ALA A 122 -11.14 6.64 -8.85
CA ALA A 122 -12.01 7.44 -9.72
C ALA A 122 -13.07 8.20 -8.92
N ASP A 123 -13.15 9.51 -9.17
CA ASP A 123 -14.25 10.38 -8.73
C ASP A 123 -15.48 10.18 -9.63
N GLY A 124 -16.05 8.98 -9.58
CA GLY A 124 -17.30 8.64 -10.26
C GLY A 124 -18.45 8.52 -9.26
N ALA A 125 -19.61 9.09 -9.62
CA ALA A 125 -20.87 8.95 -8.88
C ALA A 125 -21.34 7.49 -8.69
N GLU A 126 -20.68 6.53 -9.35
CA GLU A 126 -21.03 5.10 -9.32
C GLU A 126 -20.61 4.38 -8.03
N THR A 127 -19.77 5.00 -7.18
CA THR A 127 -19.39 4.41 -5.89
C THR A 127 -20.21 5.04 -4.77
N GLY A 128 -21.51 4.77 -4.73
CA GLY A 128 -22.48 5.27 -3.72
C GLY A 128 -22.27 4.74 -2.29
N GLY A 129 -21.02 4.49 -1.88
CA GLY A 129 -20.67 3.91 -0.59
C GLY A 129 -19.34 4.42 -0.05
N PHE A 130 -18.98 3.96 1.14
CA PHE A 130 -17.75 4.37 1.81
C PHE A 130 -16.51 3.92 1.03
N ARG A 131 -15.57 4.84 0.77
CA ARG A 131 -14.45 4.61 -0.16
C ARG A 131 -13.19 4.02 0.47
N ILE A 132 -12.92 4.32 1.74
CA ILE A 132 -11.73 3.77 2.42
C ILE A 132 -12.03 2.31 2.74
N SER A 133 -11.27 1.40 2.14
CA SER A 133 -11.52 -0.03 2.20
C SER A 133 -10.87 -0.68 3.42
N ALA A 134 -9.65 -0.27 3.75
CA ALA A 134 -8.93 -0.72 4.93
C ALA A 134 -8.05 0.37 5.51
N THR A 135 -7.73 0.20 6.78
CA THR A 135 -6.79 1.04 7.52
C THR A 135 -5.80 0.14 8.24
N GLY A 136 -4.56 0.59 8.37
CA GLY A 136 -3.54 -0.23 9.00
C GLY A 136 -2.31 0.55 9.42
N VAL A 137 -1.35 -0.20 9.94
CA VAL A 137 -0.03 0.29 10.33
C VAL A 137 1.04 -0.61 9.72
N VAL A 138 2.17 -0.01 9.37
CA VAL A 138 3.37 -0.76 8.95
C VAL A 138 4.01 -1.42 10.16
N LEU A 139 4.40 -2.68 10.03
CA LEU A 139 5.11 -3.42 11.07
C LEU A 139 6.60 -3.45 10.79
N SER A 140 6.97 -3.89 9.59
CA SER A 140 8.37 -4.11 9.23
C SER A 140 8.55 -4.04 7.71
N LEU A 141 9.79 -3.80 7.31
CA LEU A 141 10.24 -3.94 5.93
C LEU A 141 11.13 -5.18 5.86
N VAL A 142 10.86 -6.05 4.90
CA VAL A 142 11.67 -7.23 4.62
C VAL A 142 12.05 -7.28 3.15
N SER A 143 13.24 -7.79 2.86
CA SER A 143 13.71 -8.00 1.49
C SER A 143 13.07 -9.25 0.85
N THR A 144 12.65 -10.21 1.67
CA THR A 144 11.95 -11.43 1.25
C THR A 144 10.81 -11.73 2.22
N SER A 145 9.67 -12.13 1.68
CA SER A 145 8.52 -12.55 2.49
C SER A 145 8.39 -14.07 2.49
N GLN A 146 8.53 -14.70 3.66
CA GLN A 146 8.25 -16.12 3.83
C GLN A 146 6.74 -16.31 4.08
N ILE A 147 5.96 -16.44 3.00
CA ILE A 147 4.55 -16.81 3.07
C ILE A 147 4.40 -18.15 2.35
N GLU A 148 4.08 -19.19 3.10
CA GLU A 148 3.91 -20.54 2.56
C GLU A 148 2.47 -20.67 2.01
N ILE A 149 2.35 -20.95 0.71
CA ILE A 149 1.07 -21.20 0.04
C ILE A 149 1.04 -22.68 -0.29
N ASP A 150 0.08 -23.42 0.29
CA ASP A 150 -0.22 -24.81 -0.07
C ASP A 150 1.00 -25.77 -0.13
N GLY A 151 1.88 -25.72 0.87
CA GLY A 151 2.99 -26.68 1.02
C GLY A 151 4.19 -26.46 0.09
N ASN A 152 4.20 -25.37 -0.67
CA ASN A 152 5.41 -24.86 -1.30
C ASN A 152 5.75 -23.50 -0.69
N ALA A 153 6.97 -23.38 -0.16
CA ALA A 153 7.55 -22.09 0.14
C ALA A 153 7.60 -21.29 -1.17
N VAL A 154 6.90 -20.17 -1.25
CA VAL A 154 7.22 -19.16 -2.26
C VAL A 154 8.50 -18.49 -1.77
N GLN A 155 9.61 -19.20 -1.95
CA GLN A 155 10.91 -18.58 -2.16
C GLN A 155 10.82 -17.92 -3.54
N ASP A 156 11.20 -16.66 -3.61
CA ASP A 156 11.33 -15.83 -4.82
C ASP A 156 10.03 -15.22 -5.36
N ILE A 157 9.76 -14.00 -4.87
CA ILE A 157 9.40 -12.87 -5.73
C ILE A 157 10.33 -11.70 -5.39
#